data_AF-A0A9P4QPJ9-F1
#
_entry.id   AF-A0A9P4QPJ9-F1
#
_cell.length_a   1.000
_cell.length_b   1.000
_cell.length_c   1.000
_cell.angle_alpha   90.00
_cell.angle_beta   90.00
_cell.angle_gamma   90.00
#
_symmetry.space_group_name_H-M   'P 1'
#
loop_
_entity.id
_entity.type
_entity.pdbx_description
1 polymer ?
#
loop_
_entity_poly.entity_id
_entity_poly.type
_entity_poly.pdbx_seq_one_letter_code
_entity_poly.pdbx_strand_id
1 'polypeptide(L)'
;MDPLSALGLAANIVQFVEFGATVFRETKEIAEHGSTVSSKDLASLAADFSNIAGNIKRNKDDRVAVNLSVEEKALCDLAQNCIDLASEIAEALEGVSASSSNRSTWENVVKALRNRWSRRRTDELARRLGDYRSQLTLRLLLVLNSQHKQGENRLEALQDEIVEVISLNTQRITSAINQRSAETLTAILTTRDGSSKAVSASRRVDKKSQSNINGSFEDRILDALHFREIVERRATVAKAHDQTFEWVWADSADHSSEDVVDNPDTFAIRWSHLGKWLCSERGENCYWISGKAGSGKSSLMRYLQEHPKTTNHLKQWAGSKDLIPASFYFWYAGTDLQKSQKGLLRSLLLQLLSARRDLIALVFPDICRAVLSGVLTGHFEITHLELRAAIIALIENMPPDLKICLMIDGLDEYTGDQNELCDLIHKVSSCSSIKIIASSRPIPVCVARFDNCPTLRLQDLTLDDIQTYVWDTLGEHPLTQRMEKANPGMTSDLVRRVTSRAQGVFLWIHIVVKNLIKGLQNYNTVDELREEIELLPPDLE
;
A
#
# COMPACT_ATOMS: atom_id res chain seq x y z
N MET A 1 0.01 -37.79 -6.16
CA MET A 1 -1.05 -37.29 -5.25
C MET A 1 -2.08 -36.50 -6.07
N ASP A 2 -3.34 -36.42 -5.64
CA ASP A 2 -4.28 -35.41 -6.18
C ASP A 2 -3.90 -34.01 -5.65
N PRO A 3 -3.88 -32.95 -6.49
CA PRO A 3 -3.50 -31.59 -6.08
C PRO A 3 -4.28 -31.04 -4.87
N LEU A 4 -5.57 -31.36 -4.75
CA LEU A 4 -6.42 -30.90 -3.65
C LEU A 4 -6.01 -31.57 -2.33
N SER A 5 -5.60 -32.83 -2.39
CA SER A 5 -5.06 -33.56 -1.25
C SER A 5 -3.69 -33.03 -0.80
N ALA A 6 -2.80 -32.68 -1.73
CA ALA A 6 -1.51 -32.05 -1.42
C ALA A 6 -1.70 -30.71 -0.71
N LEU A 7 -2.61 -29.91 -1.25
CA LEU A 7 -2.99 -28.62 -0.71
C LEU A 7 -3.63 -28.72 0.67
N GLY A 8 -4.53 -29.68 0.89
CA GLY A 8 -5.17 -29.90 2.19
C GLY A 8 -4.19 -30.32 3.29
N LEU A 9 -3.11 -31.04 2.96
CA LEU A 9 -2.05 -31.35 3.93
C LEU A 9 -1.19 -30.12 4.22
N ALA A 10 -0.85 -29.34 3.19
CA ALA A 10 -0.09 -28.11 3.37
C ALA A 10 -0.84 -27.09 4.24
N ALA A 11 -2.15 -26.94 4.03
CA ALA A 11 -3.01 -26.06 4.84
C ALA A 11 -3.01 -26.46 6.32
N ASN A 12 -3.12 -27.76 6.62
CA ASN A 12 -3.05 -28.23 8.01
C ASN A 12 -1.68 -28.01 8.65
N ILE A 13 -0.59 -28.15 7.88
CA ILE A 13 0.77 -27.86 8.37
C ILE A 13 0.93 -26.36 8.65
N VAL A 14 0.40 -25.47 7.79
CA VAL A 14 0.42 -24.01 8.02
C VAL A 14 -0.36 -23.66 9.30
N GLN A 15 -1.57 -24.21 9.46
CA GLN A 15 -2.38 -24.02 10.66
C GLN A 15 -1.61 -24.43 11.92
N PHE A 16 -0.90 -25.56 11.87
CA PHE A 16 -0.08 -26.02 12.98
C PHE A 16 1.09 -25.08 13.30
N VAL A 17 1.79 -24.59 12.27
CA VAL A 17 2.94 -23.69 12.46
C VAL A 17 2.52 -22.34 13.04
N GLU A 18 1.42 -21.76 12.57
CA GLU A 18 0.90 -20.47 13.05
C GLU A 18 0.36 -20.55 14.47
N PHE A 19 -0.42 -21.59 14.76
CA PHE A 19 -0.95 -21.82 16.10
C PHE A 19 0.18 -22.12 17.09
N GLY A 20 1.16 -22.94 16.69
CA GLY A 20 2.34 -23.24 17.51
C GLY A 20 3.15 -21.99 17.86
N ALA A 21 3.42 -21.11 16.88
CA ALA A 21 4.14 -19.87 17.14
C ALA A 21 3.41 -18.95 18.15
N THR A 22 2.09 -18.93 18.13
CA THR A 22 1.27 -18.15 19.08
C THR A 22 1.33 -18.74 20.48
N VAL A 23 1.16 -20.06 20.62
CA VAL A 23 1.27 -20.76 21.91
C VAL A 23 2.66 -20.57 22.54
N PHE A 24 3.73 -20.63 21.74
CA PHE A 24 5.09 -20.41 22.23
C PHE A 24 5.31 -19.00 22.76
N ARG A 25 4.80 -17.99 22.05
CA ARG A 25 4.89 -16.58 22.46
C ARG A 25 4.15 -16.36 23.79
N GLU A 26 2.92 -16.84 23.90
CA GLU A 26 2.13 -16.72 25.14
C GLU A 26 2.79 -17.45 26.31
N THR A 27 3.32 -18.66 26.08
CA THR A 27 3.98 -19.43 27.14
C THR A 27 5.33 -18.82 27.57
N LYS A 28 6.06 -18.19 26.64
CA LYS A 28 7.30 -17.43 26.94
C LYS A 28 7.00 -16.18 27.78
N GLU A 29 5.93 -15.46 27.44
CA GLU A 29 5.48 -14.31 28.23
C GLU A 29 5.07 -14.73 29.65
N ILE A 30 4.39 -15.86 29.80
CA ILE A 30 4.04 -16.44 31.12
C ILE A 30 5.30 -16.78 31.92
N ALA A 31 6.31 -17.39 31.29
CA ALA A 31 7.55 -17.80 31.95
C ALA A 31 8.46 -16.62 32.36
N GLU A 32 8.47 -15.53 31.59
CA GLU A 32 9.33 -14.36 31.82
C GLU A 32 8.67 -13.31 32.73
N HIS A 33 7.38 -13.04 32.58
CA HIS A 33 6.72 -11.88 33.19
C HIS A 33 5.71 -12.23 34.29
N GLY A 34 5.32 -13.51 34.43
CA GLY A 34 4.39 -13.97 35.45
C GLY A 34 3.00 -13.31 35.35
N SER A 35 2.04 -13.97 34.71
CA SER A 35 0.69 -13.44 34.48
C SER A 35 -0.41 -14.51 34.59
N THR A 36 -1.65 -14.02 34.71
CA THR A 36 -2.92 -14.62 35.15
C THR A 36 -3.57 -15.64 34.20
N VAL A 37 -2.82 -16.62 33.69
CA VAL A 37 -3.43 -17.70 32.87
C VAL A 37 -3.80 -18.87 33.77
N SER A 38 -5.05 -19.35 33.67
CA SER A 38 -5.51 -20.48 34.49
C SER A 38 -4.82 -21.76 34.02
N SER A 39 -4.48 -22.68 34.93
CA SER A 39 -4.01 -24.04 34.58
C SER A 39 -4.97 -24.76 33.63
N LYS A 40 -6.23 -24.33 33.57
CA LYS A 40 -7.27 -24.83 32.67
C LYS A 40 -7.08 -24.38 31.21
N ASP A 41 -6.50 -23.20 30.99
CA ASP A 41 -6.28 -22.62 29.66
C ASP A 41 -5.09 -23.29 28.97
N LEU A 42 -4.02 -23.60 29.73
CA LEU A 42 -2.88 -24.37 29.22
C LEU A 42 -3.25 -25.80 28.82
N ALA A 43 -4.16 -26.44 29.55
CA ALA A 43 -4.69 -27.76 29.20
C ALA A 43 -5.58 -27.70 27.95
N SER A 44 -6.35 -26.61 27.76
CA SER A 44 -7.12 -26.38 26.54
C SER A 44 -6.22 -26.20 25.32
N LEU A 45 -5.15 -25.40 25.45
CA LEU A 45 -4.18 -25.17 24.38
C LEU A 45 -3.46 -26.47 23.97
N ALA A 46 -3.12 -27.33 24.94
CA ALA A 46 -2.52 -28.64 24.66
C ALA A 46 -3.50 -29.59 23.92
N ALA A 47 -4.78 -29.56 24.29
CA ALA A 47 -5.82 -30.34 23.61
C ALA A 47 -6.05 -29.85 22.17
N ASP A 48 -6.05 -28.54 21.95
CA ASP A 48 -6.18 -27.94 20.62
C ASP A 48 -4.97 -28.26 19.73
N PHE A 49 -3.76 -28.24 20.29
CA PHE A 49 -2.53 -28.66 19.59
C PHE A 49 -2.60 -30.13 19.13
N SER A 50 -3.10 -31.01 20.01
CA SER A 50 -3.28 -32.43 19.73
C SER A 50 -4.36 -32.69 18.68
N ASN A 51 -5.42 -31.89 18.66
CA ASN A 51 -6.47 -31.97 17.64
C ASN A 51 -5.95 -31.59 16.24
N ILE A 52 -5.15 -30.51 16.13
CA ILE A 52 -4.55 -30.09 14.86
C ILE A 52 -3.56 -31.14 14.36
N ALA A 53 -2.74 -31.71 15.25
CA ALA A 53 -1.85 -32.82 14.91
C ALA A 53 -2.62 -34.07 14.48
N GLY A 54 -3.77 -34.36 15.10
CA GLY A 54 -4.69 -35.43 14.70
C GLY A 54 -5.24 -35.24 13.28
N ASN A 55 -5.53 -34.00 12.89
CA ASN A 55 -5.97 -33.67 11.54
C ASN A 55 -4.85 -33.81 10.50
N ILE A 56 -3.62 -33.47 10.85
CA ILE A 56 -2.43 -33.74 10.00
C ILE A 56 -2.23 -35.25 9.84
N LYS A 57 -2.38 -36.02 10.93
CA LYS A 57 -2.20 -37.47 10.92
C LYS A 57 -3.27 -38.21 10.11
N ARG A 58 -4.56 -37.86 10.27
CA ARG A 58 -5.65 -38.41 9.46
C ARG A 58 -5.43 -38.15 7.98
N ASN A 59 -5.10 -36.90 7.63
CA ASN A 59 -4.80 -36.55 6.26
C ASN A 59 -3.58 -37.33 5.75
N LYS A 60 -2.55 -37.59 6.56
CA LYS A 60 -1.37 -38.37 6.18
C LYS A 60 -1.66 -39.87 5.99
N ASP A 61 -2.43 -40.48 6.88
CA ASP A 61 -2.66 -41.94 6.92
C ASP A 61 -3.61 -42.43 5.81
N ASP A 62 -4.53 -41.58 5.33
CA ASP A 62 -5.36 -41.86 4.13
C ASP A 62 -4.53 -41.99 2.82
N ARG A 63 -3.20 -41.87 2.88
CA ARG A 63 -2.29 -41.71 1.72
C ARG A 63 -1.29 -42.85 1.51
N VAL A 64 -1.49 -44.03 2.10
CA VAL A 64 -0.56 -45.18 1.96
C VAL A 64 -0.64 -45.89 0.58
N ALA A 65 -1.45 -45.43 -0.37
CA ALA A 65 -1.55 -46.06 -1.69
C ALA A 65 -0.63 -45.43 -2.78
N VAL A 66 0.53 -46.09 -2.96
CA VAL A 66 1.37 -46.27 -4.17
C VAL A 66 1.90 -45.04 -4.95
N ASN A 67 3.25 -44.97 -5.05
CA ASN A 67 4.10 -44.11 -5.89
C ASN A 67 3.98 -42.58 -5.69
N LEU A 68 4.34 -42.12 -4.48
CA LEU A 68 4.55 -40.70 -4.18
C LEU A 68 5.82 -40.15 -4.84
N SER A 69 5.76 -38.91 -5.37
CA SER A 69 6.92 -38.17 -5.87
C SER A 69 7.93 -37.86 -4.75
N VAL A 70 9.15 -37.44 -5.11
CA VAL A 70 10.19 -37.07 -4.13
C VAL A 70 9.73 -35.91 -3.24
N GLU A 71 9.01 -34.97 -3.83
CA GLU A 71 8.48 -33.77 -3.17
C GLU A 71 7.26 -34.09 -2.30
N GLU A 72 6.41 -35.01 -2.75
CA GLU A 72 5.27 -35.51 -1.98
C GLU A 72 5.71 -36.29 -0.73
N LYS A 73 6.78 -37.09 -0.84
CA LYS A 73 7.42 -37.74 0.32
C LYS A 73 7.96 -36.70 1.30
N ALA A 74 8.64 -35.68 0.79
CA ALA A 74 9.20 -34.61 1.60
C ALA A 74 8.12 -33.78 2.33
N LEU A 75 6.92 -33.65 1.77
CA LEU A 75 5.76 -33.03 2.43
C LEU A 75 5.17 -33.93 3.53
N CYS A 76 5.07 -35.24 3.29
CA CYS A 76 4.67 -36.23 4.30
C CYS A 76 5.67 -36.35 5.47
N ASP A 77 6.95 -36.13 5.20
CA ASP A 77 8.01 -36.06 6.22
C ASP A 77 7.86 -34.78 7.07
N LEU A 78 7.56 -33.65 6.42
CA LEU A 78 7.28 -32.39 7.12
C LEU A 78 6.04 -32.49 8.01
N ALA A 79 4.99 -33.14 7.51
CA ALA A 79 3.78 -33.46 8.28
C ALA A 79 4.11 -34.33 9.51
N GLN A 80 4.99 -35.33 9.37
CA GLN A 80 5.42 -36.15 10.50
C GLN A 80 6.16 -35.33 11.54
N ASN A 81 7.09 -34.49 11.10
CA ASN A 81 7.87 -33.64 12.00
C ASN A 81 6.96 -32.69 12.80
N CYS A 82 5.86 -32.22 12.20
CA CYS A 82 4.86 -31.41 12.89
C CYS A 82 4.09 -32.22 13.93
N ILE A 83 3.67 -33.46 13.61
CA ILE A 83 3.00 -34.37 14.56
C ILE A 83 3.92 -34.70 15.75
N ASP A 84 5.20 -34.95 15.51
CA ASP A 84 6.17 -35.27 16.55
C ASP A 84 6.41 -34.06 17.46
N LEU A 85 6.54 -32.87 16.86
CA LEU A 85 6.66 -31.60 17.59
C LEU A 85 5.39 -31.31 18.42
N ALA A 86 4.22 -31.68 17.90
CA ALA A 86 2.95 -31.56 18.61
C ALA A 86 2.90 -32.36 19.89
N SER A 87 3.37 -33.60 19.80
CA SER A 87 3.42 -34.51 20.93
C SER A 87 4.40 -34.00 21.99
N GLU A 88 5.59 -33.49 21.58
CA GLU A 88 6.57 -32.91 22.50
C GLU A 88 6.01 -31.68 23.26
N ILE A 89 5.23 -30.83 22.58
CA ILE A 89 4.62 -29.63 23.19
C ILE A 89 3.45 -30.00 24.11
N ALA A 90 2.59 -30.94 23.70
CA ALA A 90 1.47 -31.40 24.51
C ALA A 90 1.95 -32.08 25.80
N GLU A 91 2.94 -32.98 25.73
CA GLU A 91 3.54 -33.62 26.91
C GLU A 91 4.18 -32.61 27.86
N ALA A 92 4.80 -31.56 27.32
CA ALA A 92 5.38 -30.50 28.11
C ALA A 92 4.32 -29.68 28.86
N LEU A 93 3.18 -29.40 28.23
CA LEU A 93 2.06 -28.64 28.82
C LEU A 93 1.24 -29.48 29.82
N GLU A 94 0.99 -30.76 29.54
CA GLU A 94 0.26 -31.66 30.45
C GLU A 94 1.04 -31.94 31.74
N GLY A 95 2.36 -32.15 31.64
CA GLY A 95 3.22 -32.34 32.81
C GLY A 95 3.24 -31.14 33.76
N VAL A 96 2.92 -29.95 33.26
CA VAL A 96 2.76 -28.73 34.06
C VAL A 96 1.39 -28.72 34.76
N SER A 97 0.32 -29.15 34.08
CA SER A 97 -1.04 -29.21 34.62
C SER A 97 -1.23 -30.25 35.75
N ALA A 98 -0.52 -31.39 35.69
CA ALA A 98 -0.64 -32.48 36.66
C ALA A 98 -0.05 -32.16 38.05
N SER A 99 0.75 -31.10 38.15
CA SER A 99 1.39 -30.66 39.40
C SER A 99 0.53 -29.74 40.29
N SER A 100 -0.72 -29.48 39.88
CA SER A 100 -1.60 -28.41 40.41
C SER A 100 -2.54 -28.81 41.56
N SER A 101 -2.41 -30.00 42.16
CA SER A 101 -3.38 -30.49 43.17
C SER A 101 -3.24 -29.90 44.59
N ASN A 102 -2.36 -28.91 44.83
CA ASN A 102 -2.29 -28.23 46.13
C ASN A 102 -2.09 -26.71 46.00
N ARG A 103 -2.74 -25.96 46.89
CA ARG A 103 -3.05 -24.51 46.81
C ARG A 103 -1.85 -23.54 46.93
N SER A 104 -0.62 -23.98 46.67
CA SER A 104 0.63 -23.19 46.70
C SER A 104 1.46 -23.26 45.41
N THR A 105 0.86 -23.70 44.30
CA THR A 105 1.60 -24.29 43.16
C THR A 105 1.90 -23.37 41.97
N TRP A 106 1.46 -22.11 41.90
CA TRP A 106 1.76 -21.26 40.73
C TRP A 106 3.25 -20.96 40.57
N GLU A 107 3.97 -20.71 41.67
CA GLU A 107 5.43 -20.55 41.63
C GLU A 107 6.14 -21.85 41.25
N ASN A 108 5.57 -23.01 41.57
CA ASN A 108 6.12 -24.31 41.21
C ASN A 108 5.83 -24.67 39.75
N VAL A 109 4.67 -24.26 39.23
CA VAL A 109 4.28 -24.34 37.81
C VAL A 109 5.17 -23.44 36.96
N VAL A 110 5.37 -22.19 37.36
CA VAL A 110 6.28 -21.24 36.68
C VAL A 110 7.73 -21.70 36.79
N LYS A 111 8.17 -22.26 37.94
CA LYS A 111 9.50 -22.87 38.06
C LYS A 111 9.64 -24.13 37.21
N ALA A 112 8.64 -25.00 37.13
CA ALA A 112 8.67 -26.21 36.30
C ALA A 112 8.68 -25.87 34.80
N LEU A 113 7.88 -24.88 34.38
CA LEU A 113 7.91 -24.31 33.03
C LEU A 113 9.29 -23.70 32.74
N ARG A 114 9.84 -22.86 33.63
CA ARG A 114 11.15 -22.23 33.44
C ARG A 114 12.33 -23.23 33.43
N ASN A 115 12.19 -24.36 34.13
CA ASN A 115 13.24 -25.39 34.21
C ASN A 115 13.17 -26.38 33.04
N ARG A 116 11.97 -26.71 32.52
CA ARG A 116 11.79 -27.55 31.31
C ARG A 116 11.91 -26.76 30.00
N TRP A 117 11.42 -25.52 29.96
CA TRP A 117 11.49 -24.60 28.82
C TRP A 117 12.63 -23.61 29.04
N SER A 118 13.86 -24.11 29.01
CA SER A 118 15.06 -23.27 28.96
C SER A 118 15.00 -22.36 27.74
N ARG A 119 15.44 -21.09 27.88
CA ARG A 119 15.49 -20.08 26.80
C ARG A 119 16.10 -20.63 25.50
N ARG A 120 17.09 -21.53 25.63
CA ARG A 120 17.78 -22.19 24.52
C ARG A 120 16.91 -23.22 23.77
N ARG A 121 15.99 -23.89 24.46
CA ARG A 121 15.06 -24.88 23.87
C ARG A 121 13.89 -24.17 23.17
N THR A 122 13.36 -23.10 23.77
CA THR A 122 12.30 -22.28 23.17
C THR A 122 12.75 -21.60 21.88
N ASP A 123 13.97 -21.07 21.85
CA ASP A 123 14.50 -20.43 20.65
C ASP A 123 14.78 -21.48 19.54
N GLU A 124 15.18 -22.70 19.89
CA GLU A 124 15.36 -23.79 18.93
C GLU A 124 14.02 -24.30 18.35
N LEU A 125 12.96 -24.41 19.17
CA LEU A 125 11.63 -24.80 18.70
C LEU A 125 11.02 -23.72 17.79
N ALA A 126 11.18 -22.44 18.12
CA ALA A 126 10.77 -21.32 17.28
C ALA A 126 11.57 -21.27 15.96
N ARG A 127 12.87 -21.56 16.00
CA ARG A 127 13.72 -21.67 14.81
C ARG A 127 13.27 -22.82 13.91
N ARG A 128 12.97 -24.00 14.47
CA ARG A 128 12.44 -25.16 13.74
C ARG A 128 11.09 -24.87 13.08
N LEU A 129 10.17 -24.17 13.78
CA LEU A 129 8.90 -23.71 13.22
C LEU A 129 9.10 -22.72 12.05
N GLY A 130 10.06 -21.80 12.18
CA GLY A 130 10.47 -20.90 11.09
C GLY A 130 11.06 -21.63 9.88
N ASP A 131 11.91 -22.64 10.12
CA ASP A 131 12.50 -23.47 9.08
C ASP A 131 11.43 -24.30 8.35
N TYR A 132 10.42 -24.82 9.06
CA TYR A 132 9.29 -25.55 8.47
C TYR A 132 8.42 -24.66 7.58
N ARG A 133 8.19 -23.39 7.96
CA ARG A 133 7.48 -22.41 7.13
C ARG A 133 8.20 -22.15 5.79
N SER A 134 9.51 -21.96 5.84
CA SER A 134 10.33 -21.72 4.65
C SER A 134 10.40 -22.95 3.74
N GLN A 135 10.51 -24.15 4.33
CA GLN A 135 10.51 -25.40 3.57
C GLN A 135 9.15 -25.72 2.93
N LEU A 136 8.03 -25.41 3.59
CA LEU A 136 6.69 -25.63 3.06
C LEU A 136 6.41 -24.74 1.83
N THR A 137 6.79 -23.46 1.91
CA THR A 137 6.59 -22.50 0.81
C THR A 137 7.35 -22.92 -0.45
N LEU A 138 8.62 -23.32 -0.31
CA LEU A 138 9.44 -23.79 -1.42
C LEU A 138 8.91 -25.10 -2.02
N ARG A 139 8.46 -26.04 -1.19
CA ARG A 139 8.00 -27.36 -1.64
C ARG A 139 6.62 -27.31 -2.28
N LEU A 140 5.72 -26.43 -1.82
CA LEU A 140 4.43 -26.20 -2.48
C LEU A 140 4.65 -25.67 -3.90
N LEU A 141 5.55 -24.70 -4.06
CA LEU A 141 5.97 -24.19 -5.37
C LEU A 141 6.54 -25.29 -6.28
N LEU A 142 7.34 -26.21 -5.74
CA LEU A 142 7.96 -27.30 -6.52
C LEU A 142 6.97 -28.41 -6.90
N VAL A 143 6.04 -28.78 -6.02
CA VAL A 143 4.95 -29.75 -6.32
C VAL A 143 4.01 -29.20 -7.39
N LEU A 144 3.75 -27.89 -7.38
CA LEU A 144 2.97 -27.22 -8.42
C LEU A 144 3.71 -27.16 -9.76
N ASN A 145 5.03 -26.97 -9.73
CA ASN A 145 5.85 -26.86 -10.94
C ASN A 145 6.15 -28.24 -11.58
N SER A 146 6.25 -29.33 -10.81
CA SER A 146 6.50 -30.68 -11.36
C SER A 146 5.29 -31.25 -12.11
N GLN A 147 4.07 -30.78 -11.81
CA GLN A 147 2.82 -31.15 -12.49
C GLN A 147 2.55 -30.35 -13.78
N HIS A 148 3.35 -29.30 -14.06
CA HIS A 148 3.25 -28.47 -15.28
C HIS A 148 3.58 -29.24 -16.57
N LYS A 149 4.09 -30.48 -16.47
CA LYS A 149 4.47 -31.31 -17.61
C LYS A 149 3.32 -32.10 -18.25
N GLN A 150 2.08 -32.03 -17.74
CA GLN A 150 0.99 -32.90 -18.21
C GLN A 150 -0.36 -32.27 -18.60
N GLY A 151 -0.52 -30.94 -18.63
CA GLY A 151 -1.77 -30.40 -19.18
C GLY A 151 -1.84 -28.88 -19.22
N GLU A 152 -1.49 -28.29 -20.36
CA GLU A 152 -1.78 -26.89 -20.66
C GLU A 152 -3.27 -26.72 -21.01
N ASN A 153 -3.86 -25.61 -20.54
CA ASN A 153 -5.22 -25.09 -20.80
C ASN A 153 -6.32 -25.32 -19.73
N ARG A 154 -5.99 -25.55 -18.45
CA ARG A 154 -7.02 -25.52 -17.38
C ARG A 154 -6.65 -24.73 -16.11
N LEU A 155 -5.54 -23.98 -16.11
CA LEU A 155 -4.93 -23.48 -14.86
C LEU A 155 -5.36 -22.09 -14.39
N GLU A 156 -5.79 -21.17 -15.25
CA GLU A 156 -6.24 -19.84 -14.79
C GLU A 156 -7.57 -19.92 -14.02
N ALA A 157 -8.51 -20.73 -14.51
CA ALA A 157 -9.79 -20.93 -13.83
C ALA A 157 -9.68 -21.72 -12.51
N LEU A 158 -8.70 -22.63 -12.39
CA LEU A 158 -8.50 -23.42 -11.16
C LEU A 158 -7.66 -22.69 -10.11
N GLN A 159 -6.78 -21.76 -10.49
CA GLN A 159 -6.04 -20.94 -9.51
C GLN A 159 -6.98 -20.00 -8.75
N ASP A 160 -7.93 -19.37 -9.43
CA ASP A 160 -8.94 -18.51 -8.80
C ASP A 160 -9.86 -19.32 -7.88
N GLU A 161 -10.32 -20.48 -8.33
CA GLU A 161 -11.19 -21.37 -7.54
C GLU A 161 -10.47 -21.94 -6.30
N ILE A 162 -9.15 -22.14 -6.37
CA ILE A 162 -8.33 -22.64 -5.25
C ILE A 162 -8.02 -21.53 -4.23
N VAL A 163 -7.71 -20.31 -4.68
CA VAL A 163 -7.55 -19.15 -3.78
C VAL A 163 -8.89 -18.84 -3.10
N GLU A 164 -9.99 -18.96 -3.83
CA GLU A 164 -11.33 -18.80 -3.30
C GLU A 164 -11.69 -19.89 -2.28
N VAL A 165 -11.38 -21.17 -2.52
CA VAL A 165 -11.63 -22.25 -1.56
C VAL A 165 -10.75 -22.15 -0.30
N ILE A 166 -9.48 -21.71 -0.42
CA ILE A 166 -8.60 -21.43 0.72
C ILE A 166 -9.12 -20.22 1.52
N SER A 167 -9.59 -19.18 0.83
CA SER A 167 -10.15 -17.98 1.45
C SER A 167 -11.48 -18.29 2.15
N LEU A 168 -12.38 -19.03 1.49
CA LEU A 168 -13.68 -19.45 2.02
C LEU A 168 -13.54 -20.43 3.18
N ASN A 169 -12.57 -21.35 3.18
CA ASN A 169 -12.35 -22.24 4.31
C ASN A 169 -11.71 -21.50 5.50
N THR A 170 -10.77 -20.58 5.26
CA THR A 170 -10.19 -19.71 6.29
C THR A 170 -11.26 -18.81 6.91
N GLN A 171 -12.15 -18.24 6.09
CA GLN A 171 -13.25 -17.37 6.51
C GLN A 171 -14.36 -18.15 7.24
N ARG A 172 -14.72 -19.36 6.76
CA ARG A 172 -15.67 -20.26 7.44
C ARG A 172 -15.17 -20.73 8.80
N ILE A 173 -13.89 -21.09 8.92
CA ILE A 173 -13.30 -21.53 10.19
C ILE A 173 -13.21 -20.36 11.18
N THR A 174 -12.83 -19.17 10.71
CA THR A 174 -12.84 -17.94 11.52
C THR A 174 -14.26 -17.60 11.99
N SER A 175 -15.26 -17.74 11.13
CA SER A 175 -16.66 -17.52 11.49
C SER A 175 -17.19 -18.56 12.50
N ALA A 176 -16.80 -19.84 12.39
CA ALA A 176 -17.23 -20.90 13.30
C ALA A 176 -16.62 -20.77 14.71
N ILE A 177 -15.36 -20.32 14.80
CA ILE A 177 -14.69 -20.01 16.08
C ILE A 177 -15.32 -18.77 16.75
N ASN A 178 -15.67 -17.77 15.94
CA ASN A 178 -16.32 -16.54 16.42
C ASN A 178 -17.78 -16.79 16.84
N GLN A 179 -18.50 -17.69 16.16
CA GLN A 179 -19.89 -18.02 16.48
C GLN A 179 -20.02 -18.79 17.80
N ARG A 180 -19.12 -19.74 18.08
CA ARG A 180 -19.05 -20.43 19.39
C ARG A 180 -18.75 -19.46 20.55
N SER A 181 -17.93 -18.46 20.29
CA SER A 181 -17.60 -17.41 21.26
C SER A 181 -18.78 -16.46 21.51
N ALA A 182 -19.57 -16.18 20.46
CA ALA A 182 -20.78 -15.36 20.53
C ALA A 182 -21.93 -16.08 21.29
N GLU A 183 -22.13 -17.38 21.09
CA GLU A 183 -23.13 -18.17 21.85
C GLU A 183 -22.78 -18.22 23.35
N THR A 184 -21.50 -18.34 23.67
CA THR A 184 -20.99 -18.31 25.05
C THR A 184 -21.20 -16.92 25.69
N LEU A 185 -20.97 -15.83 24.95
CA LEU A 185 -21.23 -14.46 25.40
C LEU A 185 -22.72 -14.12 25.53
N THR A 186 -23.57 -14.65 24.65
CA THR A 186 -25.03 -14.46 24.74
C THR A 186 -25.58 -15.20 25.97
N ALA A 187 -25.05 -16.37 26.32
CA ALA A 187 -25.36 -17.08 27.55
C ALA A 187 -24.86 -16.36 28.82
N ILE A 188 -23.72 -15.65 28.74
CA ILE A 188 -23.17 -14.81 29.82
C ILE A 188 -23.95 -13.50 29.98
N LEU A 189 -24.46 -12.91 28.89
CA LEU A 189 -25.22 -11.66 28.92
C LEU A 189 -26.67 -11.89 29.37
N THR A 190 -27.30 -13.00 28.98
CA THR A 190 -28.66 -13.35 29.40
C THR A 190 -28.75 -13.78 30.88
N THR A 191 -27.65 -14.24 31.48
CA THR A 191 -27.58 -14.56 32.91
C THR A 191 -27.32 -13.34 33.81
N ARG A 192 -27.00 -12.18 33.23
CA ARG A 192 -26.57 -10.97 33.97
C ARG A 192 -27.69 -9.96 34.26
N ASP A 193 -28.89 -10.13 33.69
CA ASP A 193 -30.03 -9.19 33.84
C ASP A 193 -31.11 -9.62 34.86
N GLY A 194 -30.80 -10.55 35.78
CA GLY A 194 -31.75 -11.06 36.77
C GLY A 194 -31.39 -10.81 38.24
N SER A 195 -31.60 -9.59 38.74
CA SER A 195 -31.87 -9.21 40.15
C SER A 195 -30.81 -9.40 41.27
N SER A 196 -30.42 -8.25 41.84
CA SER A 196 -30.24 -7.88 43.27
C SER A 196 -29.26 -8.59 44.25
N LYS A 197 -28.34 -7.72 44.74
CA LYS A 197 -27.83 -7.52 46.12
C LYS A 197 -26.80 -8.51 46.74
N ALA A 198 -25.81 -7.86 47.39
CA ALA A 198 -24.74 -8.37 48.27
C ALA A 198 -23.55 -9.00 47.51
N VAL A 199 -22.27 -8.66 47.70
CA VAL A 199 -21.55 -8.14 48.86
C VAL A 199 -20.44 -7.19 48.40
N SER A 200 -20.35 -6.06 49.06
CA SER A 200 -19.24 -5.12 49.06
C SER A 200 -17.94 -5.74 49.56
N ALA A 201 -16.86 -5.65 48.79
CA ALA A 201 -15.50 -5.57 49.36
C ALA A 201 -14.61 -4.73 48.45
N SER A 202 -14.27 -3.56 48.98
CA SER A 202 -13.43 -2.52 48.41
C SER A 202 -12.06 -3.05 47.97
N ARG A 203 -11.68 -2.80 46.70
CA ARG A 203 -10.28 -2.59 46.32
C ARG A 203 -10.20 -1.33 45.48
N ARG A 204 -9.97 -0.21 46.19
CA ARG A 204 -9.27 0.95 45.64
C ARG A 204 -7.97 0.45 45.00
N VAL A 205 -7.87 0.56 43.68
CA VAL A 205 -6.60 0.52 42.96
C VAL A 205 -6.45 1.88 42.29
N ASP A 206 -5.27 2.42 42.48
CA ASP A 206 -4.89 3.81 42.30
C ASP A 206 -5.09 4.37 40.89
N LYS A 207 -5.71 5.55 40.83
CA LYS A 207 -5.87 6.43 39.67
C LYS A 207 -4.57 7.13 39.24
N LYS A 208 -3.42 6.47 39.30
CA LYS A 208 -2.13 7.05 38.88
C LYS A 208 -1.29 6.00 38.17
N SER A 209 -1.55 5.80 36.86
CA SER A 209 -0.59 5.27 35.85
C SER A 209 -1.17 5.18 34.42
N GLN A 210 -2.44 5.55 34.17
CA GLN A 210 -2.95 5.70 32.80
C GLN A 210 -2.75 7.13 32.31
N SER A 211 -1.52 7.46 31.93
CA SER A 211 -1.22 8.62 31.11
C SER A 211 -0.30 8.15 29.98
N ASN A 212 -0.89 7.94 28.78
CA ASN A 212 -0.36 8.33 27.47
C ASN A 212 -0.91 7.55 26.25
N ILE A 213 -1.94 6.70 26.38
CA ILE A 213 -2.65 6.13 25.20
C ILE A 213 -4.15 6.46 25.29
N ASN A 214 -4.50 7.75 25.24
CA ASN A 214 -5.88 8.23 25.18
C ASN A 214 -6.16 8.80 23.77
N GLY A 215 -6.26 7.91 22.77
CA GLY A 215 -6.83 8.24 21.45
C GLY A 215 -8.16 7.49 21.27
N SER A 216 -9.08 8.02 20.47
CA SER A 216 -10.28 7.27 20.09
C SER A 216 -9.91 6.01 19.29
N PHE A 217 -10.84 5.07 19.10
CA PHE A 217 -10.51 3.86 18.30
C PHE A 217 -10.18 4.24 16.84
N GLU A 218 -10.80 5.30 16.33
CA GLU A 218 -10.52 5.89 15.02
C GLU A 218 -9.09 6.41 14.94
N ASP A 219 -8.61 7.12 15.97
CA ASP A 219 -7.23 7.63 16.00
C ASP A 219 -6.22 6.48 15.94
N ARG A 220 -6.50 5.37 16.64
CA ARG A 220 -5.64 4.18 16.58
C ARG A 220 -5.55 3.56 15.19
N ILE A 221 -6.64 3.58 14.43
CA ILE A 221 -6.67 3.08 13.04
C ILE A 221 -5.93 4.05 12.11
N LEU A 222 -6.12 5.37 12.28
CA LEU A 222 -5.37 6.36 11.51
C LEU A 222 -3.86 6.29 11.82
N ASP A 223 -3.49 6.10 13.08
CA ASP A 223 -2.11 5.88 13.50
C ASP A 223 -1.51 4.64 12.84
N ALA A 224 -2.29 3.56 12.70
CA ALA A 224 -1.86 2.36 11.99
C ALA A 224 -1.70 2.57 10.47
N LEU A 225 -2.42 3.52 9.87
CA LEU A 225 -2.24 3.90 8.47
C LEU A 225 -1.04 4.83 8.26
N HIS A 226 -0.73 5.67 9.24
CA HIS A 226 0.35 6.65 9.14
C HIS A 226 1.75 6.00 9.03
N PHE A 227 2.62 6.64 8.23
CA PHE A 227 4.06 6.37 8.20
C PHE A 227 4.81 7.69 8.03
N ARG A 228 6.04 7.75 8.53
CA ARG A 228 6.78 9.01 8.73
C ARG A 228 7.02 9.79 7.44
N GLU A 229 7.33 9.09 6.35
CA GLU A 229 7.74 9.68 5.06
C GLU A 229 6.56 9.99 4.12
N ILE A 230 5.32 9.93 4.62
CA ILE A 230 4.08 10.00 3.83
C ILE A 230 3.88 11.31 3.05
N VAL A 231 4.42 12.42 3.56
CA VAL A 231 4.36 13.75 2.90
C VAL A 231 5.69 14.17 2.27
N GLU A 232 6.77 13.43 2.50
CA GLU A 232 8.13 13.86 2.19
C GLU A 232 8.32 14.08 0.68
N ARG A 233 7.92 13.11 -0.15
CA ARG A 233 8.07 13.20 -1.60
C ARG A 233 7.36 14.44 -2.16
N ARG A 234 6.15 14.74 -1.70
CA ARG A 234 5.43 15.95 -2.13
C ARG A 234 6.19 17.21 -1.71
N ALA A 235 6.70 17.25 -0.48
CA ALA A 235 7.41 18.40 0.05
C ALA A 235 8.69 18.74 -0.75
N THR A 236 9.34 17.74 -1.35
CA THR A 236 10.55 17.91 -2.18
C THR A 236 10.27 18.30 -3.63
N VAL A 237 9.04 18.15 -4.13
CA VAL A 237 8.67 18.66 -5.46
C VAL A 237 8.81 20.17 -5.48
N ALA A 238 9.60 20.76 -6.37
CA ALA A 238 9.70 22.21 -6.49
C ALA A 238 8.33 22.83 -6.84
N LYS A 239 8.04 24.03 -6.31
CA LYS A 239 6.89 24.80 -6.79
C LYS A 239 7.11 25.16 -8.26
N ALA A 240 6.03 25.15 -9.04
CA ALA A 240 6.05 25.68 -10.40
C ALA A 240 6.43 27.16 -10.39
N HIS A 241 7.04 27.63 -11.47
CA HIS A 241 7.30 29.06 -11.66
C HIS A 241 5.96 29.79 -11.84
N ASP A 242 5.83 31.00 -11.28
CA ASP A 242 4.53 31.70 -11.14
C ASP A 242 3.82 31.96 -12.48
N GLN A 243 4.55 31.97 -13.58
CA GLN A 243 4.04 32.18 -14.94
C GLN A 243 3.93 30.90 -15.79
N THR A 244 3.99 29.72 -15.18
CA THR A 244 3.94 28.42 -15.90
C THR A 244 2.65 27.67 -15.63
N PHE A 245 2.26 26.77 -16.54
CA PHE A 245 1.05 25.93 -16.45
C PHE A 245 -0.31 26.64 -16.48
N GLU A 246 -0.38 27.96 -16.72
CA GLU A 246 -1.66 28.67 -16.84
C GLU A 246 -2.47 28.20 -18.07
N TRP A 247 -1.79 27.73 -19.11
CA TRP A 247 -2.40 27.16 -20.32
C TRP A 247 -3.32 25.97 -20.02
N VAL A 248 -3.13 25.28 -18.89
CA VAL A 248 -4.01 24.16 -18.46
C VAL A 248 -5.47 24.62 -18.30
N TRP A 249 -5.66 25.91 -18.02
CA TRP A 249 -6.97 26.54 -17.80
C TRP A 249 -7.48 27.32 -19.00
N ALA A 250 -6.70 27.44 -20.08
CA ALA A 250 -7.10 28.20 -21.25
C ALA A 250 -8.25 27.48 -21.98
N ASP A 251 -9.36 28.19 -22.19
CA ASP A 251 -10.41 27.79 -23.10
C ASP A 251 -9.94 28.09 -24.53
N SER A 252 -9.70 27.06 -25.33
CA SER A 252 -9.30 27.13 -26.74
C SER A 252 -10.41 27.65 -27.67
N ALA A 253 -11.28 28.54 -27.20
CA ALA A 253 -12.18 29.30 -28.08
C ALA A 253 -11.39 30.27 -28.98
N ASP A 254 -10.15 30.65 -28.61
CA ASP A 254 -9.28 31.49 -29.45
C ASP A 254 -8.37 30.68 -30.41
N HIS A 255 -8.52 29.35 -30.44
CA HIS A 255 -7.93 28.50 -31.48
C HIS A 255 -9.00 27.70 -32.23
N SER A 256 -10.23 28.23 -32.31
CA SER A 256 -11.19 27.80 -33.32
C SER A 256 -10.63 28.15 -34.71
N SER A 257 -9.95 27.18 -35.31
CA SER A 257 -10.25 26.67 -36.65
C SER A 257 -10.96 27.61 -37.65
N GLU A 258 -10.49 28.83 -37.87
CA GLU A 258 -10.91 29.67 -39.00
C GLU A 258 -9.77 30.46 -39.66
N ASP A 259 -8.60 30.61 -39.04
CA ASP A 259 -7.43 31.31 -39.63
C ASP A 259 -6.16 30.45 -39.79
N VAL A 260 -6.29 29.12 -39.93
CA VAL A 260 -5.16 28.29 -40.37
C VAL A 260 -5.15 28.25 -41.89
N VAL A 261 -4.45 29.23 -42.48
CA VAL A 261 -3.90 29.13 -43.83
C VAL A 261 -3.06 27.85 -43.89
N ASP A 262 -3.33 27.03 -44.91
CA ASP A 262 -2.66 25.78 -45.28
C ASP A 262 -1.15 25.76 -44.97
N ASN A 263 -0.77 25.41 -43.74
CA ASN A 263 0.60 25.05 -43.40
C ASN A 263 0.62 23.59 -42.90
N PRO A 264 1.06 22.64 -43.76
CA PRO A 264 1.05 21.21 -43.44
C PRO A 264 2.01 20.81 -42.29
N ASP A 265 2.83 21.74 -41.77
CA ASP A 265 3.78 21.49 -40.69
C ASP A 265 3.25 21.79 -39.27
N THR A 266 2.06 22.38 -39.13
CA THR A 266 1.45 22.64 -37.82
C THR A 266 0.56 21.48 -37.39
N PHE A 267 1.17 20.43 -36.82
CA PHE A 267 0.44 19.41 -36.07
C PHE A 267 -0.30 20.10 -34.91
N ALA A 268 -1.61 20.33 -35.05
CA ALA A 268 -2.43 20.83 -33.96
C ALA A 268 -2.31 19.87 -32.76
N ILE A 269 -1.68 20.34 -31.68
CA ILE A 269 -1.44 19.56 -30.47
C ILE A 269 -2.80 19.30 -29.81
N ARG A 270 -3.37 18.11 -30.07
CA ARG A 270 -4.66 17.69 -29.50
C ARG A 270 -4.43 17.17 -28.08
N TRP A 271 -4.93 17.89 -27.09
CA TRP A 271 -5.02 17.44 -25.70
C TRP A 271 -6.43 17.63 -25.16
N SER A 272 -6.81 16.83 -24.17
CA SER A 272 -8.13 16.92 -23.56
C SER A 272 -8.15 18.00 -22.49
N HIS A 273 -9.01 19.02 -22.59
CA HIS A 273 -9.02 20.13 -21.63
C HIS A 273 -9.28 19.67 -20.19
N LEU A 274 -8.27 19.78 -19.33
CA LEU A 274 -8.33 19.34 -17.94
C LEU A 274 -9.42 20.07 -17.16
N GLY A 275 -9.53 21.40 -17.31
CA GLY A 275 -10.57 22.19 -16.64
C GLY A 275 -11.99 21.68 -16.94
N LYS A 276 -12.30 21.46 -18.22
CA LYS A 276 -13.60 20.91 -18.66
C LYS A 276 -13.84 19.51 -18.14
N TRP A 277 -12.80 18.67 -18.12
CA TRP A 277 -12.89 17.32 -17.56
C TRP A 277 -13.10 17.32 -16.04
N LEU A 278 -12.47 18.24 -15.30
CA LEU A 278 -12.60 18.32 -13.85
C LEU A 278 -14.03 18.63 -13.41
N CYS A 279 -14.75 19.49 -14.14
CA CYS A 279 -16.13 19.84 -13.85
C CYS A 279 -17.17 18.92 -14.53
N SER A 280 -16.76 17.96 -15.36
CA SER A 280 -17.71 17.09 -16.07
C SER A 280 -18.31 16.01 -15.17
N GLU A 281 -19.63 15.81 -15.26
CA GLU A 281 -20.35 14.71 -14.61
C GLU A 281 -20.38 13.43 -15.45
N ARG A 282 -20.13 13.54 -16.76
CA ARG A 282 -20.17 12.44 -17.72
C ARG A 282 -18.78 12.22 -18.33
N GLY A 283 -18.53 10.97 -18.70
CA GLY A 283 -17.30 10.54 -19.37
C GLY A 283 -16.37 9.73 -18.47
N GLU A 284 -15.14 9.54 -18.93
CA GLU A 284 -14.09 8.84 -18.21
C GLU A 284 -13.75 9.54 -16.89
N ASN A 285 -13.56 8.77 -15.82
CA ASN A 285 -13.19 9.32 -14.52
C ASN A 285 -11.68 9.25 -14.23
N CYS A 286 -10.87 8.86 -15.21
CA CYS A 286 -9.42 8.94 -15.15
C CYS A 286 -8.92 9.96 -16.17
N TYR A 287 -8.03 10.85 -15.75
CA TYR A 287 -7.28 11.76 -16.60
C TYR A 287 -5.80 11.43 -16.50
N TRP A 288 -5.13 11.23 -17.63
CA TRP A 288 -3.73 10.83 -17.67
C TRP A 288 -2.83 11.97 -18.13
N ILE A 289 -1.87 12.35 -17.28
CA ILE A 289 -0.81 13.31 -17.58
C ILE A 289 0.44 12.51 -17.98
N SER A 290 0.70 12.47 -19.29
CA SER A 290 1.86 11.78 -19.84
C SER A 290 3.01 12.76 -20.03
N GLY A 291 4.25 12.30 -19.84
CA GLY A 291 5.39 13.05 -20.35
C GLY A 291 6.77 12.46 -20.05
N LYS A 292 7.77 12.98 -20.74
CA LYS A 292 9.18 12.55 -20.63
C LYS A 292 9.74 12.68 -19.21
N ALA A 293 10.86 12.01 -18.93
CA ALA A 293 11.62 12.25 -17.71
C ALA A 293 11.99 13.74 -17.60
N GLY A 294 11.91 14.31 -16.40
CA GLY A 294 12.28 15.72 -16.19
C GLY A 294 11.38 16.76 -16.86
N SER A 295 10.25 16.40 -17.50
CA SER A 295 9.35 17.36 -18.17
C SER A 295 8.51 18.22 -17.22
N GLY A 296 8.57 17.97 -15.91
CA GLY A 296 7.83 18.74 -14.90
C GLY A 296 6.50 18.14 -14.44
N LYS A 297 6.23 16.85 -14.70
CA LYS A 297 4.97 16.17 -14.30
C LYS A 297 4.63 16.35 -12.81
N SER A 298 5.57 16.04 -11.92
CA SER A 298 5.34 16.21 -10.48
C SER A 298 5.08 17.67 -10.10
N SER A 299 5.77 18.62 -10.76
CA SER A 299 5.55 20.05 -10.55
C SER A 299 4.15 20.48 -11.00
N LEU A 300 3.67 19.96 -12.14
CA LEU A 300 2.30 20.17 -12.60
C LEU A 300 1.28 19.53 -11.63
N MET A 301 1.51 18.29 -11.17
CA MET A 301 0.63 17.64 -10.18
C MET A 301 0.52 18.46 -8.89
N ARG A 302 1.65 18.97 -8.39
CA ARG A 302 1.69 19.86 -7.22
C ARG A 302 0.95 21.16 -7.50
N TYR A 303 1.18 21.78 -8.66
CA TYR A 303 0.48 22.99 -9.08
C TYR A 303 -1.04 22.76 -9.07
N LEU A 304 -1.53 21.72 -9.75
CA LEU A 304 -2.95 21.37 -9.79
C LEU A 304 -3.54 21.16 -8.40
N GLN A 305 -2.81 20.50 -7.51
CA GLN A 305 -3.28 20.24 -6.15
C GLN A 305 -3.43 21.51 -5.31
N GLU A 306 -2.56 22.51 -5.51
CA GLU A 306 -2.53 23.75 -4.74
C GLU A 306 -3.35 24.87 -5.41
N HIS A 307 -3.73 24.70 -6.69
CA HIS A 307 -4.33 25.76 -7.48
C HIS A 307 -5.84 25.97 -7.19
N PRO A 308 -6.31 27.20 -6.94
CA PRO A 308 -7.72 27.49 -6.63
C PRO A 308 -8.70 27.08 -7.73
N LYS A 309 -8.31 27.20 -9.01
CA LYS A 309 -9.17 26.78 -10.13
C LYS A 309 -9.49 25.28 -10.05
N THR A 310 -8.54 24.43 -9.65
CA THR A 310 -8.79 22.99 -9.49
C THR A 310 -9.88 22.74 -8.47
N THR A 311 -9.77 23.37 -7.30
CA THR A 311 -10.80 23.27 -6.25
C THR A 311 -12.15 23.76 -6.74
N ASN A 312 -12.20 24.86 -7.48
CA ASN A 312 -13.46 25.40 -8.01
C ASN A 312 -14.12 24.46 -9.02
N HIS A 313 -13.36 23.90 -9.97
CA HIS A 313 -13.90 22.95 -10.96
C HIS A 313 -14.37 21.64 -10.29
N LEU A 314 -13.61 21.13 -9.33
CA LEU A 314 -14.02 19.93 -8.57
C LEU A 314 -15.26 20.20 -7.70
N LYS A 315 -15.40 21.39 -7.13
CA LYS A 315 -16.62 21.79 -6.41
C LYS A 315 -17.83 21.88 -7.34
N GLN A 316 -17.66 22.36 -8.58
CA GLN A 316 -18.72 22.33 -9.57
C GLN A 316 -19.16 20.90 -9.88
N TRP A 317 -18.21 19.97 -10.05
CA TRP A 317 -18.51 18.54 -10.24
C TRP A 317 -19.17 17.90 -9.00
N ALA A 318 -18.74 18.29 -7.80
CA ALA A 318 -19.32 17.77 -6.56
C ALA A 318 -20.74 18.30 -6.30
N GLY A 319 -21.06 19.51 -6.79
CA GLY A 319 -22.33 20.16 -6.53
C GLY A 319 -22.53 20.40 -5.03
N SER A 320 -23.59 19.82 -4.45
CA SER A 320 -23.87 19.91 -3.01
C SER A 320 -23.24 18.79 -2.18
N LYS A 321 -22.47 17.89 -2.79
CA LYS A 321 -21.85 16.74 -2.13
C LYS A 321 -20.54 17.12 -1.47
N ASP A 322 -20.16 16.39 -0.43
CA ASP A 322 -18.85 16.53 0.19
C ASP A 322 -17.76 16.11 -0.81
N LEU A 323 -16.71 16.93 -0.91
CA LEU A 323 -15.57 16.67 -1.78
C LEU A 323 -14.33 16.44 -0.94
N ILE A 324 -13.72 15.26 -1.08
CA ILE A 324 -12.46 14.94 -0.42
C ILE A 324 -11.35 14.76 -1.47
N PRO A 325 -10.38 15.69 -1.56
CA PRO A 325 -9.17 15.47 -2.34
C PRO A 325 -8.17 14.63 -1.54
N ALA A 326 -7.52 13.67 -2.20
CA ALA A 326 -6.40 12.90 -1.65
C ALA A 326 -5.32 12.72 -2.71
N SER A 327 -4.06 12.64 -2.27
CA SER A 327 -2.93 12.55 -3.20
C SER A 327 -1.84 11.60 -2.75
N PHE A 328 -1.14 11.00 -3.70
CA PHE A 328 0.06 10.23 -3.45
C PHE A 328 1.11 10.50 -4.55
N TYR A 329 2.37 10.58 -4.15
CA TYR A 329 3.49 10.80 -5.06
C TYR A 329 4.42 9.61 -4.89
N PHE A 330 4.51 8.77 -5.93
CA PHE A 330 5.50 7.72 -5.94
C PHE A 330 6.91 8.31 -5.95
N TRP A 331 7.84 7.58 -5.32
CA TRP A 331 9.24 7.94 -5.32
C TRP A 331 10.13 6.70 -5.39
N TYR A 332 10.68 6.43 -6.57
CA TYR A 332 11.54 5.27 -6.82
C TYR A 332 12.79 5.28 -5.91
N ALA A 333 13.38 6.45 -5.70
CA ALA A 333 14.55 6.63 -4.82
C ALA A 333 14.19 6.77 -3.33
N GLY A 334 12.90 6.71 -2.99
CA GLY A 334 12.40 6.79 -1.63
C GLY A 334 12.40 5.44 -0.89
N THR A 335 11.68 5.42 0.22
CA THR A 335 11.42 4.21 1.02
C THR A 335 10.56 3.19 0.27
N ASP A 336 10.51 1.95 0.76
CA ASP A 336 9.66 0.90 0.17
C ASP A 336 8.17 1.26 0.18
N LEU A 337 7.69 2.04 1.15
CA LEU A 337 6.32 2.55 1.14
C LEU A 337 6.12 3.61 0.07
N GLN A 338 7.08 4.48 -0.19
CA GLN A 338 6.96 5.53 -1.22
C GLN A 338 6.97 4.99 -2.66
N LYS A 339 7.40 3.75 -2.87
CA LYS A 339 7.42 3.09 -4.19
C LYS A 339 6.54 1.85 -4.30
N SER A 340 5.64 1.60 -3.35
CA SER A 340 4.77 0.42 -3.32
C SER A 340 3.27 0.76 -3.23
N GLN A 341 2.44 -0.20 -3.63
CA GLN A 341 1.00 -0.10 -3.51
C GLN A 341 0.55 -0.01 -2.04
N LYS A 342 1.24 -0.69 -1.11
CA LYS A 342 0.97 -0.57 0.33
C LYS A 342 1.05 0.89 0.80
N GLY A 343 2.07 1.64 0.38
CA GLY A 343 2.17 3.05 0.76
C GLY A 343 1.16 3.95 0.06
N LEU A 344 0.84 3.69 -1.21
CA LEU A 344 -0.26 4.35 -1.92
C LEU A 344 -1.57 4.20 -1.14
N LEU A 345 -1.97 2.96 -0.83
CA LEU A 345 -3.24 2.68 -0.16
C LEU A 345 -3.29 3.25 1.25
N ARG A 346 -2.21 3.11 2.02
CA ARG A 346 -2.11 3.72 3.36
C ARG A 346 -2.28 5.23 3.31
N SER A 347 -1.62 5.89 2.36
CA SER A 347 -1.66 7.35 2.25
C SER A 347 -3.03 7.87 1.82
N LEU A 348 -3.64 7.23 0.81
CA LEU A 348 -4.99 7.61 0.36
C LEU A 348 -6.03 7.35 1.45
N LEU A 349 -6.04 6.16 2.06
CA LEU A 349 -6.97 5.84 3.15
C LEU A 349 -6.77 6.77 4.34
N LEU A 350 -5.53 7.08 4.74
CA LEU A 350 -5.28 8.03 5.81
C LEU A 350 -5.92 9.39 5.52
N GLN A 351 -5.72 9.96 4.33
CA GLN A 351 -6.28 11.26 3.95
C GLN A 351 -7.82 11.22 3.92
N LEU A 352 -8.40 10.20 3.29
CA LEU A 352 -9.86 10.05 3.17
C LEU A 352 -10.53 9.88 4.53
N LEU A 353 -10.00 8.97 5.37
CA LEU A 353 -10.56 8.65 6.68
C LEU A 353 -10.30 9.75 7.72
N SER A 354 -9.21 10.51 7.57
CA SER A 354 -8.97 11.71 8.40
C SER A 354 -10.01 12.79 8.12
N ALA A 355 -10.37 12.98 6.85
CA ALA A 355 -11.36 13.97 6.44
C ALA A 355 -12.80 13.54 6.81
N ARG A 356 -13.12 12.25 6.71
CA ARG A 356 -14.45 11.71 6.98
C ARG A 356 -14.38 10.42 7.79
N ARG A 357 -14.44 10.56 9.13
CA ARG A 357 -14.18 9.50 10.12
C ARG A 357 -15.23 8.38 10.12
N ASP A 358 -16.47 8.65 9.73
CA ASP A 358 -17.54 7.66 9.60
C ASP A 358 -17.22 6.56 8.58
N LEU A 359 -16.34 6.83 7.60
CA LEU A 359 -15.86 5.84 6.64
C LEU A 359 -14.98 4.75 7.29
N ILE A 360 -14.42 4.97 8.48
CA ILE A 360 -13.51 4.00 9.13
C ILE A 360 -14.25 2.68 9.42
N ALA A 361 -15.46 2.77 9.98
CA ALA A 361 -16.27 1.58 10.27
C ALA A 361 -16.77 0.90 8.98
N LEU A 362 -16.90 1.65 7.89
CA LEU A 362 -17.28 1.13 6.58
C LEU A 362 -16.18 0.28 5.96
N VAL A 363 -14.93 0.77 5.97
CA VAL A 363 -13.82 0.14 5.25
C VAL A 363 -12.99 -0.81 6.11
N PHE A 364 -13.06 -0.68 7.45
CA PHE A 364 -12.36 -1.53 8.40
C PHE A 364 -13.27 -2.09 9.51
N PRO A 365 -14.40 -2.75 9.19
CA PRO A 365 -15.36 -3.20 10.20
C PRO A 365 -14.75 -4.19 11.21
N ASP A 366 -13.92 -5.13 10.74
CA ASP A 366 -13.32 -6.15 11.61
C ASP A 366 -12.20 -5.58 12.49
N ILE A 367 -11.38 -4.66 11.96
CA ILE A 367 -10.36 -3.96 12.75
C ILE A 367 -11.04 -3.09 13.81
N CYS A 368 -12.11 -2.37 13.47
CA CYS A 368 -12.90 -1.61 14.44
C CYS A 368 -13.40 -2.52 15.57
N ARG A 369 -13.97 -3.68 15.23
CA ARG A 369 -14.44 -4.67 16.22
C ARG A 369 -13.30 -5.14 17.12
N ALA A 370 -12.13 -5.44 16.56
CA ALA A 370 -10.98 -5.93 17.30
C ALA A 370 -10.33 -4.85 18.20
N VAL A 371 -10.32 -3.59 17.75
CA VAL A 371 -9.84 -2.45 18.54
C VAL A 371 -10.79 -2.14 19.69
N LEU A 372 -12.11 -2.15 19.44
CA LEU A 372 -13.15 -1.89 20.44
C LEU A 372 -13.30 -3.02 21.47
N SER A 373 -13.11 -4.28 21.07
CA SER A 373 -13.14 -5.43 21.98
C SER A 373 -11.88 -5.56 22.83
N GLY A 374 -10.85 -4.77 22.56
CA GLY A 374 -9.56 -4.85 23.23
C GLY A 374 -8.71 -6.06 22.80
N VAL A 375 -9.03 -6.71 21.67
CA VAL A 375 -8.19 -7.77 21.07
C VAL A 375 -6.95 -7.16 20.44
N LEU A 376 -7.12 -6.08 19.68
CA LEU A 376 -6.01 -5.27 19.21
C LEU A 376 -5.72 -4.19 20.25
N THR A 377 -4.63 -4.36 21.00
CA THR A 377 -4.10 -3.38 21.96
C THR A 377 -2.77 -2.81 21.50
N GLY A 378 -2.49 -1.55 21.84
CA GLY A 378 -1.24 -0.89 21.45
C GLY A 378 -1.15 -0.64 19.94
N HIS A 379 0.09 -0.63 19.42
CA HIS A 379 0.38 -0.48 18.00
C HIS A 379 0.12 -1.79 17.25
N PHE A 380 -0.54 -1.70 16.11
CA PHE A 380 -0.78 -2.81 15.20
C PHE A 380 -0.55 -2.35 13.76
N GLU A 381 -0.38 -3.30 12.86
CA GLU A 381 -0.23 -3.04 11.43
C GLU A 381 -1.47 -3.46 10.67
N ILE A 382 -1.86 -2.65 9.69
CA ILE A 382 -2.86 -3.03 8.68
C ILE A 382 -2.12 -3.68 7.52
N THR A 383 -2.53 -4.90 7.19
CA THR A 383 -1.92 -5.71 6.14
C THR A 383 -2.25 -5.18 4.75
N HIS A 384 -1.47 -5.57 3.75
CA HIS A 384 -1.74 -5.20 2.36
C HIS A 384 -3.11 -5.68 1.87
N LEU A 385 -3.52 -6.88 2.28
CA LEU A 385 -4.83 -7.45 1.94
C LEU A 385 -5.98 -6.62 2.53
N GLU A 386 -5.88 -6.24 3.80
CA GLU A 386 -6.87 -5.38 4.46
C GLU A 386 -6.95 -3.99 3.80
N LEU A 387 -5.82 -3.41 3.38
CA LEU A 387 -5.80 -2.14 2.65
C LEU A 387 -6.50 -2.22 1.29
N ARG A 388 -6.27 -3.30 0.54
CA ARG A 388 -6.96 -3.54 -0.73
C ARG A 388 -8.44 -3.76 -0.53
N ALA A 389 -8.81 -4.58 0.46
CA ALA A 389 -10.20 -4.82 0.83
C ALA A 389 -10.90 -3.52 1.24
N ALA A 390 -10.23 -2.64 1.98
CA ALA A 390 -10.77 -1.35 2.40
C ALA A 390 -11.10 -0.42 1.22
N ILE A 391 -10.24 -0.33 0.21
CA ILE A 391 -10.52 0.47 -1.00
C ILE A 391 -11.67 -0.14 -1.81
N ILE A 392 -11.71 -1.46 -1.94
CA ILE A 392 -12.82 -2.14 -2.63
C ILE A 392 -14.14 -1.89 -1.89
N ALA A 393 -14.16 -2.05 -0.56
CA ALA A 393 -15.31 -1.78 0.28
C ALA A 393 -15.78 -0.32 0.19
N LEU A 394 -14.84 0.63 0.11
CA LEU A 394 -15.13 2.05 -0.10
C LEU A 394 -15.84 2.29 -1.45
N ILE A 395 -15.37 1.66 -2.52
CA ILE A 395 -15.95 1.79 -3.86
C ILE A 395 -17.36 1.18 -3.89
N GLU A 396 -17.52 -0.03 -3.35
CA GLU A 396 -18.77 -0.78 -3.36
C GLU A 396 -19.85 -0.13 -2.48
N ASN A 397 -19.44 0.54 -1.40
CA ASN A 397 -20.35 1.17 -0.44
C ASN A 397 -20.18 2.70 -0.39
N MET A 398 -19.81 3.31 -1.52
CA MET A 398 -19.55 4.74 -1.59
C MET A 398 -20.79 5.55 -1.16
N PRO A 399 -20.70 6.41 -0.13
CA PRO A 399 -21.82 7.24 0.28
C PRO A 399 -22.30 8.15 -0.86
N PRO A 400 -23.62 8.32 -1.04
CA PRO A 400 -24.19 9.05 -2.18
C PRO A 400 -23.90 10.56 -2.15
N ASP A 401 -23.61 11.07 -0.96
CA ASP A 401 -23.26 12.45 -0.61
C ASP A 401 -21.75 12.73 -0.70
N LEU A 402 -20.94 11.76 -1.14
CA LEU A 402 -19.49 11.88 -1.21
C LEU A 402 -18.97 11.85 -2.65
N LYS A 403 -18.02 12.75 -2.93
CA LYS A 403 -17.16 12.75 -4.12
C LYS A 403 -15.70 12.76 -3.69
N ILE A 404 -14.87 12.02 -4.41
CA ILE A 404 -13.44 11.89 -4.13
C ILE A 404 -12.65 12.28 -5.37
N CYS A 405 -11.59 13.08 -5.19
CA CYS A 405 -10.60 13.32 -6.23
C CYS A 405 -9.25 12.77 -5.78
N LEU A 406 -8.71 11.82 -6.54
CA LEU A 406 -7.41 11.20 -6.30
C LEU A 406 -6.38 11.77 -7.27
N MET A 407 -5.25 12.25 -6.74
CA MET A 407 -4.11 12.71 -7.53
C MET A 407 -2.93 11.77 -7.29
N ILE A 408 -2.55 10.98 -8.29
CA ILE A 408 -1.50 9.96 -8.17
C ILE A 408 -0.37 10.30 -9.14
N ASP A 409 0.76 10.77 -8.60
CA ASP A 409 1.93 11.16 -9.38
C ASP A 409 2.95 10.01 -9.49
N GLY A 410 3.49 9.81 -10.68
CA GLY A 410 4.63 8.93 -10.93
C GLY A 410 4.30 7.44 -10.94
N LEU A 411 3.24 7.01 -11.65
CA LEU A 411 2.92 5.57 -11.75
C LEU A 411 4.10 4.72 -12.25
N ASP A 412 4.94 5.28 -13.13
CA ASP A 412 6.16 4.63 -13.63
C ASP A 412 7.24 4.40 -12.55
N GLU A 413 7.12 5.05 -11.39
CA GLU A 413 8.05 4.89 -10.26
C GLU A 413 7.65 3.74 -9.30
N TYR A 414 6.51 3.09 -9.54
CA TYR A 414 6.07 1.91 -8.77
C TYR A 414 6.94 0.68 -9.09
N THR A 415 7.42 -0.02 -8.06
CA THR A 415 8.35 -1.16 -8.21
C THR A 415 7.68 -2.53 -8.17
N GLY A 416 6.36 -2.62 -8.04
CA GLY A 416 5.62 -3.88 -8.11
C GLY A 416 5.05 -4.15 -9.51
N ASP A 417 3.99 -4.96 -9.59
CA ASP A 417 3.35 -5.28 -10.88
C ASP A 417 2.52 -4.10 -11.41
N GLN A 418 3.05 -3.44 -12.43
CA GLN A 418 2.43 -2.29 -13.08
C GLN A 418 1.02 -2.60 -13.62
N ASN A 419 0.74 -3.83 -14.06
CA ASN A 419 -0.60 -4.21 -14.52
C ASN A 419 -1.59 -4.21 -13.35
N GLU A 420 -1.19 -4.79 -12.21
CA GLU A 420 -2.00 -4.82 -11.00
C GLU A 420 -2.34 -3.41 -10.49
N LEU A 421 -1.38 -2.48 -10.55
CA LEU A 421 -1.61 -1.08 -10.19
C LEU A 421 -2.57 -0.40 -11.15
N CYS A 422 -2.34 -0.55 -12.45
CA CYS A 422 -3.20 -0.01 -13.50
C CYS A 422 -4.64 -0.55 -13.41
N ASP A 423 -4.81 -1.84 -13.11
CA ASP A 423 -6.12 -2.47 -12.92
C ASP A 423 -6.83 -1.97 -11.66
N LEU A 424 -6.09 -1.74 -10.57
CA LEU A 424 -6.64 -1.09 -9.38
C LEU A 424 -7.14 0.33 -9.72
N ILE A 425 -6.33 1.13 -10.41
CA ILE A 425 -6.71 2.50 -10.82
C ILE A 425 -7.95 2.46 -11.72
N HIS A 426 -7.98 1.54 -12.68
CA HIS A 426 -9.13 1.36 -13.57
C HIS A 426 -10.40 0.98 -12.77
N LYS A 427 -10.30 0.02 -11.85
CA LYS A 427 -11.41 -0.37 -10.96
C LYS A 427 -11.89 0.81 -10.12
N VAL A 428 -10.99 1.60 -9.53
CA VAL A 428 -11.35 2.80 -8.76
C VAL A 428 -12.06 3.84 -9.66
N SER A 429 -11.57 4.04 -10.89
CA SER A 429 -12.15 4.99 -11.85
C SER A 429 -13.53 4.57 -12.38
N SER A 430 -13.91 3.30 -12.25
CA SER A 430 -15.27 2.85 -12.61
C SER A 430 -16.35 3.45 -11.70
N CYS A 431 -15.98 3.92 -10.51
CA CYS A 431 -16.90 4.62 -9.60
C CYS A 431 -17.11 6.07 -10.07
N SER A 432 -18.34 6.41 -10.46
CA SER A 432 -18.71 7.78 -10.90
C SER A 432 -18.55 8.86 -9.80
N SER A 433 -18.35 8.45 -8.55
CA SER A 433 -18.05 9.35 -7.43
C SER A 433 -16.56 9.58 -7.20
N ILE A 434 -15.68 8.96 -7.97
CA ILE A 434 -14.24 9.12 -7.85
C ILE A 434 -13.66 9.62 -9.17
N LYS A 435 -12.98 10.77 -9.16
CA LYS A 435 -12.12 11.21 -10.27
C LYS A 435 -10.67 10.95 -9.92
N ILE A 436 -9.88 10.51 -10.90
CA ILE A 436 -8.45 10.25 -10.76
C ILE A 436 -7.68 11.09 -11.76
N ILE A 437 -6.68 11.83 -11.28
CA ILE A 437 -5.63 12.42 -12.11
C ILE A 437 -4.38 11.61 -11.86
N ALA A 438 -3.91 10.91 -12.88
CA ALA A 438 -2.72 10.08 -12.81
C ALA A 438 -1.61 10.67 -13.68
N SER A 439 -0.36 10.66 -13.21
CA SER A 439 0.79 11.06 -14.02
C SER A 439 1.76 9.89 -14.21
N SER A 440 2.38 9.78 -15.39
CA SER A 440 3.47 8.83 -15.63
C SER A 440 4.32 9.18 -16.85
N ARG A 441 5.46 8.50 -17.01
CA ARG A 441 6.09 8.33 -18.32
C ARG A 441 5.18 7.52 -19.25
N PRO A 442 5.31 7.68 -20.58
CA PRO A 442 4.59 6.86 -21.56
C PRO A 442 5.23 5.45 -21.69
N ILE A 443 5.38 4.73 -20.57
CA ILE A 443 5.81 3.34 -20.60
C ILE A 443 4.72 2.46 -21.23
N PRO A 444 5.06 1.34 -21.89
CA PRO A 444 4.10 0.54 -22.66
C PRO A 444 2.83 0.16 -21.88
N VAL A 445 2.95 -0.21 -20.61
CA VAL A 445 1.81 -0.60 -19.75
C VAL A 445 0.86 0.58 -19.51
N CYS A 446 1.39 1.77 -19.21
CA CYS A 446 0.57 2.96 -18.99
C CYS A 446 -0.10 3.42 -20.29
N VAL A 447 0.64 3.40 -21.41
CA VAL A 447 0.05 3.72 -22.73
C VAL A 447 -1.10 2.76 -23.02
N ALA A 448 -0.87 1.45 -22.91
CA ALA A 448 -1.89 0.44 -23.21
C ALA A 448 -3.16 0.58 -22.33
N ARG A 449 -3.03 0.98 -21.06
CA ARG A 449 -4.18 1.10 -20.16
C ARG A 449 -4.90 2.46 -20.25
N PHE A 450 -4.17 3.54 -20.50
CA PHE A 450 -4.69 4.90 -20.43
C PHE A 450 -4.89 5.58 -21.79
N ASP A 451 -4.68 4.89 -22.91
CA ASP A 451 -4.87 5.44 -24.27
C ASP A 451 -6.29 5.97 -24.51
N ASN A 452 -7.30 5.34 -23.89
CA ASN A 452 -8.70 5.77 -23.99
C ASN A 452 -9.09 6.86 -22.98
N CYS A 453 -8.20 7.21 -22.05
CA CYS A 453 -8.48 8.26 -21.07
C CYS A 453 -8.18 9.65 -21.68
N PRO A 454 -8.93 10.69 -21.29
CA PRO A 454 -8.54 12.08 -21.49
C PRO A 454 -7.08 12.28 -21.07
N THR A 455 -6.26 12.80 -21.99
CA THR A 455 -4.81 12.90 -21.80
C THR A 455 -4.24 14.25 -22.22
N LEU A 456 -3.13 14.62 -21.57
CA LEU A 456 -2.23 15.66 -22.04
C LEU A 456 -0.79 15.13 -22.05
N ARG A 457 -0.01 15.57 -23.03
CA ARG A 457 1.42 15.29 -23.15
C ARG A 457 2.20 16.53 -22.76
N LEU A 458 2.86 16.48 -21.61
CA LEU A 458 3.43 17.66 -20.99
C LEU A 458 4.52 18.34 -21.83
N GLN A 459 5.42 17.55 -22.43
CA GLN A 459 6.51 18.10 -23.25
C GLN A 459 6.03 18.83 -24.52
N ASP A 460 4.80 18.58 -24.95
CA ASP A 460 4.23 19.26 -26.12
C ASP A 460 3.63 20.63 -25.73
N LEU A 461 3.34 20.86 -24.44
CA LEU A 461 2.59 22.02 -23.94
C LEU A 461 3.43 23.00 -23.11
N THR A 462 4.69 22.67 -22.81
CA THR A 462 5.56 23.49 -21.95
C THR A 462 6.54 24.39 -22.72
N LEU A 463 6.49 24.44 -24.06
CA LEU A 463 7.47 25.20 -24.84
C LEU A 463 7.49 26.69 -24.47
N ASP A 464 6.33 27.34 -24.41
CA ASP A 464 6.21 28.76 -24.07
C ASP A 464 6.57 29.02 -22.60
N ASP A 465 6.17 28.11 -21.70
CA ASP A 465 6.54 28.13 -20.28
C ASP A 465 8.06 28.06 -20.10
N ILE A 466 8.72 27.20 -20.87
CA ILE A 466 10.18 27.04 -20.89
C ILE A 466 10.84 28.34 -21.35
N GLN A 467 10.37 28.92 -22.44
CA GLN A 467 10.92 30.17 -22.96
C GLN A 467 10.79 31.30 -21.93
N THR A 468 9.63 31.41 -21.30
CA THR A 468 9.34 32.38 -20.24
C THR A 468 10.29 32.18 -19.06
N TYR A 469 10.43 30.95 -18.55
CA TYR A 469 11.36 30.64 -17.46
C TYR A 469 12.81 30.98 -17.79
N VAL A 470 13.28 30.63 -19.00
CA VAL A 470 14.66 30.94 -19.43
C VAL A 470 14.87 32.44 -19.54
N TRP A 471 13.90 33.17 -20.09
CA TRP A 471 13.97 34.62 -20.19
C TRP A 471 14.03 35.28 -18.81
N ASP A 472 13.12 34.94 -17.91
CA ASP A 472 13.03 35.53 -16.57
C ASP A 472 14.27 35.19 -15.73
N THR A 473 14.81 33.97 -15.87
CA THR A 473 15.95 33.53 -15.06
C THR A 473 17.29 33.97 -15.64
N LEU A 474 17.51 33.79 -16.95
CA LEU A 474 18.78 34.10 -17.61
C LEU A 474 18.80 35.52 -18.17
N GLY A 475 17.74 35.94 -18.85
CA GLY A 475 17.67 37.22 -19.53
C GLY A 475 17.59 38.42 -18.58
N GLU A 476 16.81 38.30 -17.50
CA GLU A 476 16.74 39.36 -16.48
C GLU A 476 17.94 39.38 -15.52
N HIS A 477 18.84 38.40 -15.61
CA HIS A 477 20.01 38.34 -14.74
C HIS A 477 20.95 39.54 -14.98
N PRO A 478 21.43 40.23 -13.92
CA PRO A 478 22.20 41.47 -14.06
C PRO A 478 23.47 41.36 -14.91
N LEU A 479 24.15 40.20 -14.89
CA LEU A 479 25.34 39.97 -15.71
C LEU A 479 24.97 39.83 -17.20
N THR A 480 23.86 39.15 -17.49
CA THR A 480 23.33 39.01 -18.85
C THR A 480 22.95 40.38 -19.40
N GLN A 481 22.21 41.19 -18.63
CA GLN A 481 21.85 42.56 -19.03
C GLN A 481 23.07 43.46 -19.27
N ARG A 482 24.16 43.28 -18.53
CA ARG A 482 25.42 44.00 -18.77
C ARG A 482 26.09 43.56 -20.05
N MET A 483 26.14 42.24 -20.30
CA MET A 483 26.73 41.69 -21.53
C MET A 483 25.91 42.01 -22.78
N GLU A 484 24.58 42.06 -22.66
CA GLU A 484 23.67 42.46 -23.75
C GLU A 484 23.98 43.86 -24.28
N LYS A 485 24.39 44.80 -23.40
CA LYS A 485 24.82 46.14 -23.82
C LYS A 485 26.09 46.12 -24.67
N ALA A 486 26.99 45.16 -24.41
CA ALA A 486 28.23 44.99 -25.16
C ALA A 486 28.01 44.16 -26.44
N ASN A 487 27.07 43.22 -26.42
CA ASN A 487 26.75 42.33 -27.53
C ASN A 487 25.22 42.24 -27.72
N PRO A 488 24.60 43.20 -28.43
CA PRO A 488 23.16 43.20 -28.66
C PRO A 488 22.67 41.94 -29.38
N GLY A 489 21.56 41.37 -28.92
CA GLY A 489 20.94 40.15 -29.44
C GLY A 489 21.43 38.85 -28.79
N MET A 490 22.43 38.91 -27.90
CA MET A 490 23.02 37.74 -27.24
C MET A 490 22.01 36.99 -26.38
N THR A 491 21.24 37.71 -25.58
CA THR A 491 20.24 37.13 -24.66
C THR A 491 19.17 36.36 -25.44
N SER A 492 18.63 36.97 -26.50
CA SER A 492 17.64 36.31 -27.35
C SER A 492 18.21 35.09 -28.07
N ASP A 493 19.47 35.12 -28.49
CA ASP A 493 20.14 33.96 -29.09
C ASP A 493 20.30 32.82 -28.08
N LEU A 494 20.78 33.11 -26.85
CA LEU A 494 20.92 32.10 -25.80
C LEU A 494 19.57 31.50 -25.41
N VAL A 495 18.56 32.33 -25.16
CA VAL A 495 17.20 31.87 -24.83
C VAL A 495 16.67 30.94 -25.92
N ARG A 496 16.74 31.37 -27.18
CA ARG A 496 16.29 30.56 -28.32
C ARG A 496 17.03 29.22 -28.40
N ARG A 497 18.36 29.22 -28.23
CA ARG A 497 19.18 27.99 -28.27
C ARG A 497 18.78 27.03 -27.15
N VAL A 498 18.71 27.51 -25.91
CA VAL A 498 18.30 26.71 -24.75
C VAL A 498 16.90 26.12 -24.97
N THR A 499 15.92 26.94 -25.34
CA THR A 499 14.53 26.48 -25.55
C THR A 499 14.43 25.44 -26.66
N SER A 500 15.06 25.69 -27.82
CA SER A 500 15.00 24.77 -28.97
C SER A 500 15.63 23.40 -28.68
N ARG A 501 16.64 23.38 -27.79
CA ARG A 501 17.41 22.16 -27.49
C ARG A 501 16.80 21.34 -26.34
N ALA A 502 15.98 21.97 -25.51
CA ALA A 502 15.41 21.35 -24.32
C ALA A 502 14.42 20.21 -24.59
N GLN A 503 13.81 20.14 -25.79
CA GLN A 503 12.80 19.13 -26.16
C GLN A 503 11.70 18.88 -25.10
N GLY A 504 11.30 19.93 -24.36
CA GLY A 504 10.31 19.85 -23.28
C GLY A 504 10.80 19.27 -21.95
N VAL A 505 12.11 19.10 -21.75
CA VAL A 505 12.75 18.58 -20.53
C VAL A 505 13.13 19.74 -19.59
N PHE A 506 12.22 20.11 -18.68
CA PHE A 506 12.41 21.24 -17.75
C PHE A 506 13.64 21.10 -16.83
N LEU A 507 13.96 19.88 -16.40
CA LEU A 507 15.15 19.64 -15.58
C LEU A 507 16.46 19.99 -16.31
N TRP A 508 16.53 19.68 -17.61
CA TRP A 508 17.67 20.03 -18.45
C TRP A 508 17.86 21.55 -18.51
N ILE A 509 16.77 22.29 -18.71
CA ILE A 509 16.76 23.75 -18.75
C ILE A 509 17.25 24.35 -17.44
N HIS A 510 16.77 23.83 -16.30
CA HIS A 510 17.20 24.31 -14.99
C HIS A 510 18.72 24.15 -14.81
N ILE A 511 19.28 23.02 -15.23
CA ILE A 511 20.73 22.76 -15.17
C ILE A 511 21.49 23.71 -16.10
N VAL A 512 21.06 23.85 -17.35
CA VAL A 512 21.71 24.68 -18.36
C VAL A 512 21.70 26.14 -17.96
N VAL A 513 20.55 26.69 -17.56
CA VAL A 513 20.44 28.08 -17.11
C VAL A 513 21.34 28.35 -15.91
N LYS A 514 21.40 27.42 -14.94
CA LYS A 514 22.29 27.54 -13.78
C LYS A 514 23.77 27.51 -14.19
N ASN A 515 24.14 26.65 -15.13
CA ASN A 515 25.49 26.58 -15.66
C ASN A 515 25.87 27.86 -16.42
N LEU A 516 24.98 28.38 -17.27
CA LEU A 516 25.19 29.65 -17.98
C LEU A 516 25.37 30.83 -17.03
N ILE A 517 24.56 30.92 -15.97
CA ILE A 517 24.74 31.95 -14.93
C ILE A 517 26.10 31.80 -14.25
N LYS A 518 26.55 30.57 -13.98
CA LYS A 518 27.88 30.32 -13.41
C LYS A 518 29.00 30.70 -14.40
N GLY A 519 28.83 30.42 -15.68
CA GLY A 519 29.76 30.83 -16.73
C GLY A 519 29.88 32.35 -16.84
N LEU A 520 28.73 33.05 -16.77
CA LEU A 520 28.69 34.52 -16.70
C LEU A 520 29.44 35.07 -15.48
N GLN A 521 29.30 34.42 -14.31
CA GLN A 521 30.05 34.79 -13.09
C GLN A 521 31.56 34.55 -13.21
N ASN A 522 31.96 33.58 -14.04
CA ASN A 522 33.35 33.29 -14.36
C ASN A 522 33.91 34.13 -15.52
N TYR A 523 33.15 35.14 -15.98
CA TYR A 523 33.50 36.02 -17.11
C TYR A 523 33.65 35.29 -18.45
N ASN A 524 32.91 34.22 -18.67
CA ASN A 524 32.92 33.54 -19.96
C ASN A 524 32.44 34.44 -21.10
N THR A 525 33.02 34.25 -22.28
CA THR A 525 32.62 34.96 -23.49
C THR A 525 31.29 34.43 -24.03
N VAL A 526 30.64 35.18 -24.93
CA VAL A 526 29.39 34.73 -25.56
C VAL A 526 29.59 33.42 -26.34
N ASP A 527 30.74 33.26 -26.99
CA ASP A 527 31.04 32.05 -27.77
C ASP A 527 31.31 30.84 -26.86
N GLU A 528 31.97 31.03 -25.72
CA GLU A 528 32.13 29.98 -24.71
C GLU A 528 30.77 29.51 -24.15
N LEU A 529 29.86 30.45 -23.86
CA LEU A 529 28.51 30.12 -23.39
C LEU A 529 27.69 29.38 -24.47
N ARG A 530 27.87 29.74 -25.75
CA ARG A 530 27.23 29.01 -26.87
C ARG A 530 27.79 27.60 -26.98
N GLU A 531 29.10 27.43 -26.89
CA GLU A 531 29.75 26.12 -26.96
C GLU A 531 29.30 25.23 -25.79
N GLU A 532 29.17 25.79 -24.58
CA GLU A 532 28.66 25.07 -23.41
C GLU A 532 27.24 24.53 -23.64
N ILE A 533 26.35 25.32 -24.26
CA ILE A 533 25.01 24.84 -24.64
C ILE A 533 25.12 23.68 -25.63
N GLU A 534 26.02 23.75 -26.61
CA GLU A 534 26.20 22.74 -27.65
C GLU A 534 26.82 21.43 -27.15
N LEU A 535 27.61 21.48 -26.09
CA LEU A 535 28.25 20.30 -25.48
C LEU A 535 27.31 19.48 -24.59
N LEU A 536 26.22 20.07 -24.09
CA LEU A 536 25.27 19.38 -23.20
C LEU A 536 24.30 18.49 -24.00
N PRO A 537 24.12 17.20 -23.66
CA PRO A 537 23.20 16.33 -24.39
C PRO A 537 21.77 16.89 -24.32
N PRO A 538 20.97 16.86 -25.41
CA PRO A 538 19.64 17.49 -25.46
C PRO A 538 18.56 16.76 -24.62
N ASP A 539 18.87 15.59 -24.05
CA ASP A 539 18.01 14.81 -23.16
C ASP A 539 18.82 14.31 -21.95
N LEU A 540 18.12 13.85 -20.91
CA LEU A 540 18.69 13.29 -19.68
C LEU A 540 18.71 11.75 -19.67
N GLU A 541 18.53 11.12 -20.83
CA GLU A 541 18.63 9.66 -21.03
C GLU A 541 20.04 9.17 -21.35
#